data_AF-A0A8S3PQA4-F1
#
_entry.id   AF-A0A8S3PQA4-F1
#
_cell.length_a   1.000
_cell.length_b   1.000
_cell.length_c   1.000
_cell.angle_alpha   90.00
_cell.angle_beta   90.00
_cell.angle_gamma   90.00
#
_symmetry.space_group_name_H-M   'P 1'
#
loop_
_entity.id
_entity.type
_entity.pdbx_description
1 polymer ?
#
loop_
_entity_poly.entity_id
_entity_poly.type
_entity_poly.pdbx_seq_one_letter_code
_entity_poly.pdbx_strand_id
1 'polypeptide(L)'
;MAKEMFDACIVDVCMNLGGPYEKEALCLAIDAVAQNSMTCDEHSTYKFSSKCPATCENKNPTDEDCDLPAVEGCVCDEGYYLDDKKCVLESQCGCIADDNEYYKIGAIRRENDCTLEEQCMPGGEMKENWKNEGCHENGWCVVKKGNYECECKANYRGDGREKCDAGNCENDCGENAVLRKGKCRCPKGHTGDPKKKCSKMCRCVSAGDPHIRTTDGAMLHVMGVCKYILSELKDTKDPCAYTVETTTEKRNSRPVSYNKRVDFTIGNVVYSILKGSDVMINGQLVPVPQNLDAENIVITREERSIVIRHTKCEIDVSYDGRHKVMVQAPFSTYSGRVSGMCGNCNRDKEDDYMDGDGNLAKPRALHYRLGQKWKSPGESCQDEQPLATCSDKATKEAGKMNKCGLLNSKNGLFKEAFVEGFDLSEYYASCVFDVCENLNLNLHCQMLEYAVKTASQSEIRIDLTEWRIVTNCPLKCDKTFVESDKVTCIPNCMDTEADKSSECATAPYRGCTCESGKVEKDNICVDIAECRACSLDIDTRNYNVFVGDTYPYQSECGNFKQCVDKDGKQALIEKTDVKCTGEKQECRIEGGTRKCMCVEGFEQDIDDSSKCIGTF
;
A
#
# COMPACT_ATOMS: atom_id res chain seq x y z
N MET A 1 26.31 -14.69 54.61
CA MET A 1 26.38 -14.67 53.14
C MET A 1 26.66 -16.04 52.52
N ALA A 2 27.90 -16.55 52.44
CA ALA A 2 28.17 -17.85 51.77
C ALA A 2 27.38 -19.03 52.37
N LYS A 3 27.19 -19.05 53.69
CA LYS A 3 26.35 -20.04 54.38
C LYS A 3 24.86 -19.88 54.08
N GLU A 4 24.34 -18.66 54.00
CA GLU A 4 22.93 -18.39 53.71
C GLU A 4 22.58 -18.68 52.25
N MET A 5 23.51 -18.43 51.33
CA MET A 5 23.36 -18.80 49.92
C MET A 5 23.52 -20.29 49.68
N PHE A 6 24.34 -20.97 50.48
CA PHE A 6 24.37 -22.44 50.50
C PHE A 6 23.03 -23.01 50.99
N ASP A 7 22.44 -22.43 52.04
CA ASP A 7 21.13 -22.86 52.55
C ASP A 7 20.01 -22.59 51.54
N ALA A 8 20.04 -21.45 50.82
CA ALA A 8 19.09 -21.15 49.75
C ALA A 8 19.24 -22.07 48.53
N CYS A 9 20.49 -22.37 48.13
CA CYS A 9 20.79 -23.34 47.08
C CYS A 9 20.22 -24.73 47.39
N ILE A 10 20.34 -25.18 48.66
CA ILE A 10 19.72 -26.45 49.09
C ILE A 10 18.20 -26.41 48.91
N VAL A 11 17.54 -25.30 49.24
CA VAL A 11 16.07 -25.18 49.07
C VAL A 11 15.68 -25.26 47.59
N ASP A 12 16.36 -24.51 46.72
CA ASP A 12 16.03 -24.46 45.29
C ASP A 12 16.29 -25.80 44.57
N VAL A 13 17.36 -26.50 44.94
CA VAL A 13 17.66 -27.84 44.43
C VAL A 13 16.68 -28.88 44.97
N CYS A 14 16.32 -28.82 46.26
CA CYS A 14 15.34 -29.72 46.86
C CYS A 14 13.94 -29.56 46.26
N MET A 15 13.53 -28.35 45.87
CA MET A 15 12.23 -28.13 45.21
C MET A 15 12.15 -28.71 43.79
N ASN A 16 13.29 -28.98 43.16
CA ASN A 16 13.38 -29.46 41.79
C ASN A 16 13.96 -30.89 41.69
N LEU A 17 14.16 -31.56 42.82
CA LEU A 17 14.87 -32.83 42.93
C LEU A 17 14.15 -33.97 42.17
N GLY A 18 14.84 -34.59 41.22
CA GLY A 18 14.29 -35.60 40.31
C GLY A 18 13.50 -35.04 39.12
N GLY A 19 13.41 -33.71 38.98
CA GLY A 19 12.75 -33.02 37.87
C GLY A 19 13.72 -32.58 36.76
N PRO A 20 13.22 -32.19 35.58
CA PRO A 20 14.05 -31.81 34.44
C PRO A 20 14.90 -30.55 34.67
N TYR A 21 14.55 -29.74 35.67
CA TYR A 21 15.19 -28.44 35.98
C TYR A 21 16.16 -28.49 37.17
N GLU A 22 16.41 -29.66 37.77
CA GLU A 22 17.28 -29.82 38.95
C GLU A 22 18.70 -29.26 38.72
N LYS A 23 19.27 -29.54 37.55
CA LYS A 23 20.63 -29.08 37.20
C LYS A 23 20.69 -27.58 36.91
N GLU A 24 19.65 -27.00 36.32
CA GLU A 24 19.60 -25.56 36.05
C GLU A 24 19.44 -24.74 37.33
N ALA A 25 18.63 -25.23 38.29
CA ALA A 25 18.51 -24.61 39.60
C ALA A 25 19.86 -24.56 40.36
N LEU A 26 20.64 -25.66 40.30
CA LEU A 26 21.98 -25.70 40.90
C LEU A 26 22.96 -24.72 40.21
N CYS A 27 22.94 -24.65 38.87
CA CYS A 27 23.81 -23.74 38.11
C CYS A 27 23.49 -22.26 38.40
N LEU A 28 22.22 -21.88 38.46
CA LEU A 28 21.81 -20.50 38.75
C LEU A 28 22.21 -20.04 40.16
N ALA A 29 22.09 -20.93 41.15
CA ALA A 29 22.51 -20.63 42.51
C ALA A 29 24.04 -20.46 42.64
N ILE A 30 24.82 -21.23 41.88
CA ILE A 30 26.29 -21.10 41.83
C ILE A 30 26.70 -19.83 41.06
N ASP A 31 26.01 -19.50 39.96
CA ASP A 31 26.26 -18.29 39.17
C ASP A 31 25.98 -17.01 39.98
N ALA A 32 24.94 -17.00 40.82
CA ALA A 32 24.66 -15.89 41.72
C ALA A 32 25.78 -15.65 42.75
N VAL A 33 26.52 -16.71 43.13
CA VAL A 33 27.71 -16.60 43.99
C VAL A 33 28.94 -16.16 43.17
N ALA A 34 29.06 -16.62 41.92
CA ALA A 34 30.17 -16.28 41.02
C ALA A 34 30.12 -14.83 40.49
N GLN A 35 28.93 -14.24 40.37
CA GLN A 35 28.75 -12.85 39.89
C GLN A 35 29.19 -11.78 40.91
N ASN A 36 29.50 -12.15 42.16
CA ASN A 36 29.90 -11.20 43.22
C ASN A 36 31.40 -10.89 43.30
N SER A 37 32.09 -10.90 42.16
CA SER A 37 33.45 -10.38 42.00
C SER A 37 33.43 -9.12 41.13
N MET A 38 32.86 -8.02 41.63
CA MET A 38 32.87 -6.74 40.90
C MET A 38 34.24 -6.05 41.05
N THR A 39 34.99 -5.97 39.95
CA THR A 39 36.13 -5.05 39.78
C THR A 39 35.64 -3.81 39.04
N CYS A 40 35.88 -2.63 39.61
CA CYS A 40 35.55 -1.35 38.97
C CYS A 40 36.62 -0.93 37.95
N ASP A 41 36.21 -0.20 36.93
CA ASP A 41 37.10 0.36 35.90
C ASP A 41 38.00 1.48 36.47
N GLU A 42 39.05 1.85 35.73
CA GLU A 42 39.99 2.91 36.14
C GLU A 42 39.29 4.21 36.58
N HIS A 43 39.78 4.81 37.66
CA HIS A 43 39.25 6.04 38.26
C HIS A 43 37.81 5.93 38.78
N SER A 44 37.39 4.72 39.15
CA SER A 44 36.14 4.48 39.86
C SER A 44 36.34 3.53 41.04
N THR A 45 35.60 3.77 42.11
CA THR A 45 35.64 2.98 43.34
C THR A 45 34.28 2.38 43.62
N TYR A 46 34.25 1.09 43.99
CA TYR A 46 33.03 0.42 44.43
C TYR A 46 32.59 0.99 45.78
N LYS A 47 31.39 1.59 45.83
CA LYS A 47 30.81 2.10 47.08
C LYS A 47 29.28 2.04 47.06
N PHE A 48 28.71 2.06 48.27
CA PHE A 48 27.29 2.31 48.46
C PHE A 48 27.04 3.82 48.31
N SER A 49 26.51 4.25 47.17
CA SER A 49 26.47 5.67 46.79
C SER A 49 25.09 6.29 46.93
N SER A 50 25.05 7.61 47.17
CA SER A 50 23.83 8.42 47.16
C SER A 50 23.12 8.40 45.80
N LYS A 51 21.87 8.85 45.78
CA LYS A 51 20.86 8.65 44.73
C LYS A 51 21.29 9.05 43.30
N CYS A 52 22.29 9.92 43.14
CA CYS A 52 22.88 10.26 41.84
C CYS A 52 24.40 10.44 41.89
N PRO A 53 25.16 9.78 41.00
CA PRO A 53 26.58 10.05 40.81
C PRO A 53 26.80 11.34 40.01
N ALA A 54 27.93 12.01 40.23
CA ALA A 54 28.32 13.18 39.43
C ALA A 54 28.66 12.78 37.98
N THR A 55 28.07 13.48 37.02
CA THR A 55 28.27 13.27 35.58
C THR A 55 28.89 14.52 34.94
N CYS A 56 29.36 14.41 33.71
CA CYS A 56 29.82 15.59 32.97
C CYS A 56 28.71 16.61 32.70
N GLU A 57 27.44 16.18 32.71
CA GLU A 57 26.25 17.03 32.57
C GLU A 57 25.86 17.69 33.90
N ASN A 58 25.91 16.94 35.01
CA ASN A 58 25.67 17.47 36.36
C ASN A 58 26.81 17.10 37.30
N LYS A 59 27.72 18.06 37.51
CA LYS A 59 28.93 17.88 38.33
C LYS A 59 28.65 17.87 39.83
N ASN A 60 27.53 18.47 40.26
CA ASN A 60 27.16 18.60 41.67
C ASN A 60 25.67 18.26 41.86
N PRO A 61 25.27 17.00 41.65
CA PRO A 61 23.87 16.61 41.79
C PRO A 61 23.40 16.76 43.25
N THR A 62 22.21 17.30 43.43
CA THR A 62 21.55 17.43 44.73
C THR A 62 20.53 16.30 44.94
N ASP A 63 20.12 16.06 46.18
CA ASP A 63 19.13 15.02 46.49
C ASP A 63 17.73 15.30 45.88
N GLU A 64 17.46 16.54 45.44
CA GLU A 64 16.22 16.92 44.74
C GLU A 64 16.22 16.55 43.25
N ASP A 65 17.40 16.33 42.65
CA ASP A 65 17.54 16.00 41.22
C ASP A 65 17.19 14.53 40.91
N CYS A 66 16.87 13.71 41.93
CA CYS A 66 16.92 12.25 41.86
C CYS A 66 15.82 11.54 42.65
N ASP A 67 14.88 10.92 41.93
CA ASP A 67 13.74 10.18 42.50
C ASP A 67 14.04 8.70 42.84
N LEU A 68 15.27 8.22 42.61
CA LEU A 68 15.63 6.81 42.76
C LEU A 68 16.32 6.50 44.11
N PRO A 69 16.16 5.28 44.65
CA PRO A 69 16.85 4.85 45.86
C PRO A 69 18.34 4.61 45.61
N ALA A 70 19.16 4.82 46.65
CA ALA A 70 20.59 4.50 46.63
C ALA A 70 20.81 3.00 46.37
N VAL A 71 21.73 2.69 45.45
CA VAL A 71 22.13 1.32 45.10
C VAL A 71 23.66 1.19 45.16
N GLU A 72 24.13 -0.04 45.36
CA GLU A 72 25.57 -0.34 45.35
C GLU A 72 26.11 -0.41 43.91
N GLY A 73 27.29 0.16 43.68
CA GLY A 73 27.91 0.17 42.35
C GLY A 73 29.28 0.87 42.30
N CYS A 74 29.89 0.85 41.11
CA CYS A 74 31.12 1.61 40.84
C CYS A 74 30.79 3.08 40.60
N VAL A 75 31.49 3.98 41.28
CA VAL A 75 31.27 5.42 41.16
C VAL A 75 32.61 6.11 40.93
N CYS A 76 32.61 7.12 40.08
CA CYS A 76 33.82 7.88 39.77
C CYS A 76 34.47 8.46 41.04
N ASP A 77 35.80 8.41 41.05
CA ASP A 77 36.61 8.98 42.12
C ASP A 77 36.50 10.51 42.12
N GLU A 78 36.83 11.14 43.25
CA GLU A 78 36.77 12.60 43.39
C GLU A 78 37.63 13.30 42.33
N GLY A 79 37.05 14.29 41.64
CA GLY A 79 37.67 14.97 40.49
C GLY A 79 37.44 14.30 39.13
N TYR A 80 36.75 13.16 39.10
CA TYR A 80 36.30 12.49 37.88
C TYR A 80 34.77 12.48 37.77
N TYR A 81 34.30 12.59 36.55
CA TYR A 81 32.88 12.69 36.21
C TYR A 81 32.51 11.60 35.22
N LEU A 82 31.31 11.04 35.37
CA LEU A 82 30.84 10.01 34.45
C LEU A 82 30.45 10.62 33.11
N ASP A 83 31.13 10.18 32.04
CA ASP A 83 30.77 10.44 30.64
C ASP A 83 30.55 9.09 29.94
N ASP A 84 29.31 8.84 29.53
CA ASP A 84 28.78 7.54 29.10
C ASP A 84 29.07 6.39 30.09
N LYS A 85 30.19 5.67 29.93
CA LYS A 85 30.60 4.50 30.72
C LYS A 85 31.98 4.66 31.36
N LYS A 86 32.58 5.85 31.29
CA LYS A 86 33.94 6.10 31.76
C LYS A 86 33.99 7.30 32.69
N CYS A 87 34.89 7.22 33.67
CA CYS A 87 35.19 8.33 34.56
C CYS A 87 36.29 9.17 33.91
N VAL A 88 35.97 10.42 33.58
CA VAL A 88 36.86 11.34 32.87
C VAL A 88 37.14 12.58 33.72
N LEU A 89 38.26 13.25 33.46
CA LEU A 89 38.59 14.51 34.12
C LEU A 89 37.64 15.63 33.64
N GLU A 90 37.48 16.67 34.46
CA GLU A 90 36.64 17.83 34.10
C GLU A 90 37.01 18.47 32.76
N SER A 91 38.30 18.54 32.44
CA SER A 91 38.81 19.08 31.17
C SER A 91 38.45 18.25 29.94
N GLN A 92 37.94 17.03 30.15
CA GLN A 92 37.50 16.10 29.12
C GLN A 92 35.96 16.04 29.01
N CYS A 93 35.23 16.72 29.90
CA CYS A 93 33.80 16.88 29.77
C CYS A 93 33.43 17.81 28.61
N GLY A 94 32.24 17.59 28.06
CA GLY A 94 31.60 18.46 27.08
C GLY A 94 31.18 19.83 27.64
N CYS A 95 30.45 20.57 26.82
CA CYS A 95 29.97 21.92 27.09
C CYS A 95 28.49 21.88 27.42
N ILE A 96 28.02 22.80 28.27
CA ILE A 96 26.60 23.02 28.50
C ILE A 96 26.23 24.32 27.77
N ALA A 97 25.30 24.24 26.83
CA ALA A 97 24.83 25.41 26.10
C ALA A 97 23.84 26.24 26.94
N ASP A 98 23.45 27.39 26.41
CA ASP A 98 22.52 28.35 27.01
C ASP A 98 21.07 27.83 27.14
N ASP A 99 20.69 26.78 26.41
CA ASP A 99 19.44 26.03 26.59
C ASP A 99 19.53 24.94 27.69
N ASN A 100 20.65 24.89 28.42
CA ASN A 100 21.01 23.86 29.40
C ASN A 100 21.19 22.44 28.82
N GLU A 101 21.34 22.27 27.51
CA GLU A 101 21.68 20.97 26.93
C GLU A 101 23.20 20.70 26.94
N TYR A 102 23.58 19.43 27.14
CA TYR A 102 24.98 18.99 27.17
C TYR A 102 25.46 18.53 25.78
N TYR A 103 26.61 19.06 25.34
CA TYR A 103 27.24 18.81 24.05
C TYR A 103 28.64 18.23 24.23
N LYS A 104 28.93 17.09 23.60
CA LYS A 104 30.28 16.49 23.64
C LYS A 104 31.31 17.39 22.96
N ILE A 105 32.57 17.33 23.41
CA ILE A 105 33.68 18.06 22.78
C ILE A 105 33.70 17.77 21.27
N GLY A 106 33.72 18.84 20.46
CA GLY A 106 33.69 18.78 19.00
C GLY A 106 32.28 18.77 18.38
N ALA A 107 31.23 18.61 19.18
CA ALA A 107 29.84 18.74 18.71
C ALA A 107 29.56 20.18 18.24
N ILE A 108 28.72 20.28 17.22
CA ILE A 108 28.35 21.54 16.59
C ILE A 108 26.83 21.71 16.70
N ARG A 109 26.41 22.85 17.25
CA ARG A 109 25.02 23.30 17.34
C ARG A 109 24.80 24.44 16.37
N ARG A 110 23.61 24.53 15.78
CA ARG A 110 23.23 25.62 14.86
C ARG A 110 21.84 26.12 15.22
N GLU A 111 21.61 27.42 15.10
CA GLU A 111 20.28 28.01 15.33
C GLU A 111 19.34 27.83 14.14
N ASN A 112 18.07 28.17 14.37
CA ASN A 112 16.90 27.86 13.52
C ASN A 112 16.98 28.42 12.09
N ASP A 113 17.85 29.39 11.84
CA ASP A 113 18.06 30.04 10.54
C ASP A 113 19.42 29.72 9.89
N CYS A 114 20.19 28.79 10.48
CA CYS A 114 21.50 28.34 10.02
C CYS A 114 22.59 29.46 9.96
N THR A 115 22.36 30.60 10.65
CA THR A 115 23.28 31.77 10.65
C THR A 115 24.34 31.72 11.75
N LEU A 116 24.01 31.15 12.91
CA LEU A 116 24.93 30.92 14.02
C LEU A 116 25.32 29.44 14.10
N GLU A 117 26.63 29.17 14.16
CA GLU A 117 27.20 27.86 14.46
C GLU A 117 28.01 27.95 15.75
N GLU A 118 27.72 27.11 16.73
CA GLU A 118 28.47 27.03 17.98
C GLU A 118 29.16 25.66 18.05
N GLN A 119 30.45 25.63 18.37
CA GLN A 119 31.18 24.39 18.56
C GLN A 119 31.64 24.24 20.01
N CYS A 120 31.38 23.07 20.59
CA CYS A 120 31.91 22.75 21.92
C CYS A 120 33.42 22.52 21.85
N MET A 121 34.18 23.38 22.54
CA MET A 121 35.64 23.31 22.59
C MET A 121 36.12 22.55 23.83
N PRO A 122 37.32 21.93 23.78
CA PRO A 122 37.95 21.39 24.97
C PRO A 122 38.06 22.46 26.07
N GLY A 123 37.62 22.14 27.29
CA GLY A 123 37.54 23.10 28.40
C GLY A 123 36.13 23.60 28.71
N GLY A 124 35.11 23.15 27.97
CA GLY A 124 33.69 23.37 28.31
C GLY A 124 33.09 24.68 27.77
N GLU A 125 33.80 25.38 26.89
CA GLU A 125 33.33 26.63 26.29
C GLU A 125 32.65 26.38 24.93
N MET A 126 31.43 26.87 24.76
CA MET A 126 30.76 26.96 23.47
C MET A 126 31.34 28.14 22.70
N LYS A 127 32.01 27.87 21.58
CA LYS A 127 32.59 28.91 20.75
C LYS A 127 31.65 29.27 19.61
N GLU A 128 31.14 30.50 19.64
CA GLU A 128 30.33 31.07 18.57
C GLU A 128 31.16 31.31 17.29
N ASN A 129 30.59 30.94 16.16
CA ASN A 129 31.10 31.22 14.84
C ASN A 129 29.96 31.77 13.96
N TRP A 130 29.82 33.10 13.97
CA TRP A 130 28.85 33.83 13.17
C TRP A 130 29.19 33.72 11.68
N LYS A 131 28.25 33.21 10.87
CA LYS A 131 28.37 33.25 9.41
C LYS A 131 27.53 34.40 8.86
N ASN A 132 28.16 35.24 8.05
CA ASN A 132 27.56 36.48 7.51
C ASN A 132 26.30 36.26 6.64
N GLU A 133 26.04 35.04 6.16
CA GLU A 133 24.88 34.70 5.33
C GLU A 133 24.29 33.34 5.74
N GLY A 134 22.95 33.24 5.75
CA GLY A 134 22.21 32.00 5.99
C GLY A 134 22.37 30.97 4.87
N CYS A 135 21.41 30.06 4.68
CA CYS A 135 21.45 29.16 3.53
C CYS A 135 21.39 29.94 2.20
N HIS A 136 21.89 29.32 1.12
CA HIS A 136 21.85 29.89 -0.23
C HIS A 136 20.45 30.42 -0.57
N GLU A 137 20.31 31.43 -1.44
CA GLU A 137 18.98 31.97 -1.85
C GLU A 137 18.00 30.89 -2.37
N ASN A 138 18.55 29.79 -2.90
CA ASN A 138 17.87 28.60 -3.39
C ASN A 138 18.02 27.38 -2.47
N GLY A 139 18.33 27.59 -1.19
CA GLY A 139 18.34 26.61 -0.12
C GLY A 139 17.39 26.98 1.02
N TRP A 140 17.09 26.02 1.89
CA TRP A 140 16.35 26.19 3.15
C TRP A 140 17.09 25.50 4.30
N CYS A 141 16.96 26.05 5.51
CA CYS A 141 17.46 25.44 6.73
C CYS A 141 16.46 24.39 7.21
N VAL A 142 16.89 23.14 7.39
CA VAL A 142 16.06 22.00 7.79
C VAL A 142 16.65 21.25 8.97
N VAL A 143 15.82 20.66 9.82
CA VAL A 143 16.27 19.86 10.97
C VAL A 143 16.50 18.41 10.54
N LYS A 144 17.72 17.90 10.68
CA LYS A 144 18.09 16.49 10.47
C LYS A 144 18.74 15.93 11.73
N LYS A 145 18.15 14.88 12.30
CA LYS A 145 18.63 14.21 13.53
C LYS A 145 18.91 15.18 14.69
N GLY A 146 18.10 16.23 14.84
CA GLY A 146 18.24 17.24 15.90
C GLY A 146 19.13 18.45 15.54
N ASN A 147 19.83 18.44 14.39
CA ASN A 147 20.71 19.53 13.96
C ASN A 147 20.14 20.29 12.75
N TYR A 148 20.40 21.60 12.68
CA TYR A 148 20.02 22.44 11.54
C TYR A 148 21.04 22.35 10.41
N GLU A 149 20.59 21.96 9.22
CA GLU A 149 21.40 21.82 8.01
C GLU A 149 20.79 22.59 6.84
N CYS A 150 21.62 23.21 6.00
CA CYS A 150 21.15 23.82 4.76
C CYS A 150 20.96 22.74 3.69
N GLU A 151 19.80 22.74 3.03
CA GLU A 151 19.50 21.86 1.90
C GLU A 151 18.97 22.69 0.74
N CYS A 152 19.38 22.37 -0.49
CA CYS A 152 18.85 23.04 -1.67
C CYS A 152 17.34 22.81 -1.83
N LYS A 153 16.61 23.86 -2.22
CA LYS A 153 15.20 23.78 -2.59
C LYS A 153 15.02 22.80 -3.75
N ALA A 154 13.80 22.30 -3.92
CA ALA A 154 13.49 21.35 -5.00
C ALA A 154 13.98 21.87 -6.37
N ASN A 155 14.64 20.99 -7.15
CA ASN A 155 15.26 21.24 -8.45
C ASN A 155 16.64 21.93 -8.43
N TYR A 156 17.20 22.20 -7.26
CA TYR A 156 18.56 22.70 -7.12
C TYR A 156 19.48 21.64 -6.50
N ARG A 157 20.75 21.64 -6.89
CA ARG A 157 21.78 20.73 -6.37
C ARG A 157 23.00 21.51 -5.92
N GLY A 158 23.57 21.04 -4.82
CA GLY A 158 24.80 21.55 -4.24
C GLY A 158 24.78 21.36 -2.73
N ASP A 159 25.58 22.13 -2.02
CA ASP A 159 25.79 22.01 -0.58
C ASP A 159 24.72 22.73 0.27
N GLY A 160 23.73 23.38 -0.34
CA GLY A 160 22.67 24.07 0.37
C GLY A 160 23.06 25.46 0.89
N ARG A 161 24.36 25.79 0.91
CA ARG A 161 24.92 26.97 1.59
C ARG A 161 25.59 27.92 0.60
N GLU A 162 26.61 27.47 -0.11
CA GLU A 162 27.34 28.26 -1.11
C GLU A 162 26.82 27.97 -2.52
N LYS A 163 26.30 26.76 -2.72
CA LYS A 163 25.91 26.28 -4.04
C LYS A 163 24.56 25.60 -4.00
N CYS A 164 23.61 26.20 -4.70
CA CYS A 164 22.41 25.53 -5.17
C CYS A 164 22.22 25.92 -6.63
N ASP A 165 22.93 25.23 -7.51
CA ASP A 165 22.77 25.39 -8.95
C ASP A 165 21.45 24.75 -9.35
N ALA A 166 20.74 25.37 -10.31
CA ALA A 166 19.65 24.67 -10.98
C ALA A 166 20.21 23.36 -11.50
N GLY A 167 19.73 22.24 -10.95
CA GLY A 167 20.11 20.94 -11.45
C GLY A 167 19.62 20.90 -12.88
N ASN A 168 20.53 20.98 -13.86
CA ASN A 168 20.23 20.62 -15.23
C ASN A 168 19.79 19.16 -15.22
N CYS A 169 18.49 18.96 -15.02
CA CYS A 169 17.82 17.75 -15.41
C CYS A 169 17.72 17.89 -16.93
N GLU A 170 18.65 17.27 -17.66
CA GLU A 170 18.20 16.62 -18.88
C GLU A 170 16.99 15.78 -18.44
N ASN A 171 15.81 16.09 -18.98
CA ASN A 171 14.55 15.46 -18.61
C ASN A 171 14.61 13.97 -18.96
N ASP A 172 15.13 13.14 -18.05
CA ASP A 172 15.10 11.67 -18.11
C ASP A 172 13.69 11.09 -17.85
N CYS A 173 12.70 11.97 -17.69
CA CYS A 173 11.31 11.61 -17.56
C CYS A 173 10.63 11.55 -18.92
N GLY A 174 9.72 10.59 -19.03
CA GLY A 174 8.89 10.41 -20.21
C GLY A 174 8.03 11.63 -20.52
N GLU A 175 7.46 11.64 -21.72
CA GLU A 175 6.57 12.72 -22.16
C GLU A 175 5.42 12.94 -21.15
N ASN A 176 5.13 14.20 -20.80
CA ASN A 176 4.13 14.61 -19.80
C ASN A 176 4.35 14.06 -18.37
N ALA A 177 5.49 13.45 -18.07
CA ALA A 177 5.86 13.12 -16.70
C ALA A 177 6.53 14.31 -16.01
N VAL A 178 6.43 14.35 -14.69
CA VAL A 178 7.03 15.38 -13.83
C VAL A 178 8.06 14.75 -12.90
N LEU A 179 9.23 15.37 -12.77
CA LEU A 179 10.23 14.95 -11.79
C LEU A 179 9.82 15.48 -10.41
N ARG A 180 9.56 14.58 -9.45
CA ARG A 180 9.25 14.92 -8.05
C ARG A 180 10.12 14.11 -7.10
N LYS A 181 10.88 14.79 -6.24
CA LYS A 181 11.84 14.18 -5.29
C LYS A 181 12.80 13.18 -5.97
N GLY A 182 13.29 13.54 -7.17
CA GLY A 182 14.24 12.72 -7.93
C GLY A 182 13.64 11.48 -8.62
N LYS A 183 12.32 11.32 -8.67
CA LYS A 183 11.63 10.27 -9.44
C LYS A 183 10.65 10.87 -10.45
N CYS A 184 10.58 10.28 -11.64
CA CYS A 184 9.60 10.65 -12.66
C CYS A 184 8.21 10.15 -12.25
N ARG A 185 7.18 10.99 -12.41
CA ARG A 185 5.80 10.67 -12.02
C ARG A 185 4.80 11.16 -13.05
N CYS A 186 3.69 10.45 -13.20
CA CYS A 186 2.57 10.99 -13.95
C CYS A 186 1.83 12.07 -13.13
N PRO A 187 1.56 13.25 -13.72
CA PRO A 187 0.79 14.29 -13.06
C PRO A 187 -0.66 13.83 -12.81
N LYS A 188 -1.38 14.52 -11.92
CA LYS A 188 -2.77 14.19 -11.57
C LYS A 188 -3.64 13.99 -12.83
N GLY A 189 -4.39 12.90 -12.86
CA GLY A 189 -5.24 12.53 -14.00
C GLY A 189 -4.51 11.94 -15.21
N HIS A 190 -3.20 11.70 -15.09
CA HIS A 190 -2.40 10.98 -16.08
C HIS A 190 -1.94 9.65 -15.52
N THR A 191 -1.78 8.66 -16.39
CA THR A 191 -1.24 7.34 -16.08
C THR A 191 -0.34 6.89 -17.24
N GLY A 192 0.48 5.87 -17.01
CA GLY A 192 1.50 5.41 -17.96
C GLY A 192 2.83 5.17 -17.25
N ASP A 193 3.87 4.87 -18.04
CA ASP A 193 5.24 4.72 -17.54
C ASP A 193 5.88 6.12 -17.43
N PRO A 194 6.15 6.63 -16.22
CA PRO A 194 6.70 7.97 -16.06
C PRO A 194 8.10 8.16 -16.66
N LYS A 195 8.82 7.09 -17.01
CA LYS A 195 10.09 7.16 -17.75
C LYS A 195 9.92 7.21 -19.26
N LYS A 196 8.75 6.81 -19.78
CA LYS A 196 8.46 6.79 -21.22
C LYS A 196 7.43 7.84 -21.62
N LYS A 197 6.23 7.75 -21.06
CA LYS A 197 5.10 8.64 -21.36
C LYS A 197 3.99 8.51 -20.33
N CYS A 198 3.48 9.65 -19.90
CA CYS A 198 2.23 9.79 -19.18
C CYS A 198 1.15 10.32 -20.13
N SER A 199 -0.02 9.72 -20.07
CA SER A 199 -1.16 10.08 -20.90
C SER A 199 -2.35 10.39 -20.02
N LYS A 200 -3.15 11.39 -20.41
CA LYS A 200 -4.37 11.71 -19.69
C LYS A 200 -5.38 10.58 -19.88
N MET A 201 -5.96 10.08 -18.79
CA MET A 201 -6.91 8.96 -18.83
C MET A 201 -8.21 9.27 -18.09
N CYS A 202 -9.30 8.74 -18.62
CA CYS A 202 -10.57 8.60 -17.94
C CYS A 202 -10.44 7.44 -16.95
N ARG A 203 -10.25 7.73 -15.67
CA ARG A 203 -10.06 6.70 -14.63
C ARG A 203 -11.19 6.75 -13.62
N CYS A 204 -11.93 5.66 -13.53
CA CYS A 204 -13.01 5.47 -12.57
C CYS A 204 -12.69 4.31 -11.63
N VAL A 205 -13.07 4.42 -10.36
CA VAL A 205 -12.88 3.37 -9.36
C VAL A 205 -14.18 3.17 -8.59
N SER A 206 -14.68 1.93 -8.58
CA SER A 206 -15.75 1.49 -7.68
C SER A 206 -15.14 0.64 -6.58
N ALA A 207 -15.20 1.08 -5.32
CA ALA A 207 -14.55 0.41 -4.21
C ALA A 207 -15.47 0.24 -2.99
N GLY A 208 -15.67 -1.02 -2.56
CA GLY A 208 -16.40 -1.31 -1.33
C GLY A 208 -17.86 -0.84 -1.36
N ASP A 209 -18.41 -0.53 -0.19
CA ASP A 209 -19.76 0.03 -0.06
C ASP A 209 -19.74 1.56 0.09
N PRO A 210 -20.41 2.29 -0.80
CA PRO A 210 -20.53 2.02 -2.24
C PRO A 210 -19.87 3.15 -3.03
N HIS A 211 -18.60 3.36 -2.73
CA HIS A 211 -17.90 4.56 -3.15
C HIS A 211 -17.44 4.42 -4.59
N ILE A 212 -18.08 5.17 -5.49
CA ILE A 212 -17.67 5.27 -6.89
C ILE A 212 -17.02 6.63 -7.08
N ARG A 213 -15.72 6.62 -7.34
CA ARG A 213 -15.00 7.79 -7.81
C ARG A 213 -15.09 7.85 -9.32
N THR A 214 -15.81 8.84 -9.85
CA THR A 214 -16.01 9.03 -11.29
C THR A 214 -14.72 9.50 -11.98
N THR A 215 -14.76 9.56 -13.32
CA THR A 215 -13.65 10.03 -14.16
C THR A 215 -13.23 11.46 -13.87
N ASP A 216 -14.17 12.31 -13.47
CA ASP A 216 -13.95 13.74 -13.20
C ASP A 216 -13.77 14.01 -11.69
N GLY A 217 -13.90 12.97 -10.87
CA GLY A 217 -13.57 12.95 -9.46
C GLY A 217 -14.74 13.17 -8.51
N ALA A 218 -15.98 13.13 -9.01
CA ALA A 218 -17.17 13.03 -8.17
C ALA A 218 -17.15 11.73 -7.35
N MET A 219 -17.77 11.77 -6.17
CA MET A 219 -17.84 10.63 -5.24
C MET A 219 -19.30 10.22 -5.07
N LEU A 220 -19.71 9.18 -5.78
CA LEU A 220 -21.08 8.68 -5.77
C LEU A 220 -21.23 7.59 -4.70
N HIS A 221 -22.43 7.46 -4.15
CA HIS A 221 -22.75 6.54 -3.05
C HIS A 221 -24.02 5.76 -3.36
N VAL A 222 -23.89 4.57 -3.94
CA VAL A 222 -25.02 3.77 -4.43
C VAL A 222 -25.07 2.39 -3.76
N MET A 223 -25.90 2.23 -2.73
CA MET A 223 -25.88 1.09 -1.80
C MET A 223 -26.68 -0.14 -2.26
N GLY A 224 -27.31 -0.11 -3.44
CA GLY A 224 -28.19 -1.19 -3.86
C GLY A 224 -27.45 -2.48 -4.22
N VAL A 225 -28.16 -3.59 -4.06
CA VAL A 225 -27.74 -4.93 -4.50
C VAL A 225 -28.33 -5.17 -5.88
N CYS A 226 -27.55 -4.88 -6.91
CA CYS A 226 -27.99 -4.99 -8.30
C CYS A 226 -26.78 -5.18 -9.23
N LYS A 227 -27.07 -5.29 -10.52
CA LYS A 227 -26.08 -5.08 -11.58
C LYS A 227 -26.24 -3.65 -12.12
N TYR A 228 -25.13 -2.92 -12.21
CA TYR A 228 -25.10 -1.54 -12.66
C TYR A 228 -24.08 -1.34 -13.78
N ILE A 229 -24.41 -0.43 -14.70
CA ILE A 229 -23.49 0.04 -15.74
C ILE A 229 -22.52 1.05 -15.13
N LEU A 230 -21.25 0.67 -15.00
CA LEU A 230 -20.20 1.57 -14.56
C LEU A 230 -19.79 2.52 -15.68
N SER A 231 -19.49 2.00 -16.87
CA SER A 231 -19.06 2.82 -18.01
C SER A 231 -19.47 2.15 -19.31
N GLU A 232 -19.97 2.92 -20.27
CA GLU A 232 -20.34 2.45 -21.59
C GLU A 232 -20.08 3.50 -22.68
N LEU A 233 -19.75 3.01 -23.87
CA LEU A 233 -19.75 3.76 -25.12
C LEU A 233 -20.82 3.15 -26.03
N LYS A 234 -21.97 3.81 -26.16
CA LYS A 234 -23.16 3.28 -26.86
C LYS A 234 -23.09 3.31 -28.39
N ASP A 235 -22.05 3.86 -28.99
CA ASP A 235 -21.97 4.00 -30.44
C ASP A 235 -21.70 2.64 -31.10
N THR A 236 -22.75 1.88 -31.41
CA THR A 236 -22.62 0.51 -31.97
C THR A 236 -21.90 0.44 -33.32
N LYS A 237 -21.62 1.58 -33.97
CA LYS A 237 -20.79 1.64 -35.19
C LYS A 237 -19.30 1.77 -34.88
N ASP A 238 -18.95 2.23 -33.68
CA ASP A 238 -17.58 2.29 -33.21
C ASP A 238 -17.12 0.87 -32.83
N PRO A 239 -16.03 0.36 -33.43
CA PRO A 239 -15.49 -0.96 -33.06
C PRO A 239 -14.99 -1.03 -31.61
N CYS A 240 -14.81 0.11 -30.94
CA CYS A 240 -14.46 0.22 -29.53
C CYS A 240 -15.70 0.47 -28.64
N ALA A 241 -16.92 0.32 -29.15
CA ALA A 241 -18.12 0.34 -28.32
C ALA A 241 -18.05 -0.77 -27.27
N TYR A 242 -18.34 -0.41 -26.02
CA TYR A 242 -18.21 -1.32 -24.90
C TYR A 242 -19.19 -1.01 -23.78
N THR A 243 -19.38 -1.98 -22.90
CA THR A 243 -20.11 -1.82 -21.64
C THR A 243 -19.33 -2.52 -20.52
N VAL A 244 -19.09 -1.80 -19.42
CA VAL A 244 -18.58 -2.35 -18.16
C VAL A 244 -19.68 -2.31 -17.13
N GLU A 245 -20.02 -3.47 -16.59
CA GLU A 245 -21.05 -3.64 -15.58
C GLU A 245 -20.46 -4.22 -14.30
N THR A 246 -20.98 -3.82 -13.14
CA THR A 246 -20.62 -4.44 -11.86
C THR A 246 -21.86 -5.00 -11.17
N THR A 247 -21.73 -6.20 -10.61
CA THR A 247 -22.75 -6.80 -9.73
C THR A 247 -22.33 -6.63 -8.29
N THR A 248 -23.22 -6.12 -7.44
CA THR A 248 -22.97 -5.90 -6.01
C THR A 248 -23.67 -6.95 -5.13
N GLU A 249 -23.16 -7.18 -3.92
CA GLU A 249 -23.74 -8.09 -2.92
C GLU A 249 -23.62 -7.54 -1.49
N LYS A 250 -24.54 -7.88 -0.59
CA LYS A 250 -24.36 -7.66 0.85
C LYS A 250 -23.51 -8.77 1.46
N ARG A 251 -22.58 -8.41 2.35
CA ARG A 251 -21.71 -9.36 3.06
C ARG A 251 -21.92 -9.28 4.56
N ASN A 252 -22.07 -10.43 5.23
CA ASN A 252 -22.11 -10.58 6.69
C ASN A 252 -23.14 -9.66 7.40
N SER A 253 -24.35 -9.55 6.85
CA SER A 253 -25.46 -8.73 7.41
C SER A 253 -25.13 -7.25 7.63
N ARG A 254 -24.09 -6.72 6.95
CA ARG A 254 -23.78 -5.30 6.97
C ARG A 254 -24.83 -4.52 6.15
N PRO A 255 -25.08 -3.24 6.44
CA PRO A 255 -26.02 -2.40 5.69
C PRO A 255 -25.58 -2.09 4.24
N VAL A 256 -24.55 -2.78 3.76
CA VAL A 256 -23.45 -2.26 2.95
C VAL A 256 -23.16 -3.26 1.83
N SER A 257 -23.10 -2.79 0.58
CA SER A 257 -22.90 -3.55 -0.66
C SER A 257 -21.44 -3.60 -1.13
N TYR A 258 -21.00 -4.70 -1.72
CA TYR A 258 -19.64 -4.86 -2.24
C TYR A 258 -19.69 -5.37 -3.68
N ASN A 259 -18.77 -4.92 -4.53
CA ASN A 259 -18.56 -5.53 -5.84
C ASN A 259 -18.30 -7.03 -5.67
N LYS A 260 -19.07 -7.85 -6.40
CA LYS A 260 -19.00 -9.31 -6.44
C LYS A 260 -18.42 -9.80 -7.77
N ARG A 261 -18.72 -9.10 -8.85
CA ARG A 261 -18.37 -9.47 -10.23
C ARG A 261 -18.31 -8.22 -11.09
N VAL A 262 -17.36 -8.18 -12.02
CA VAL A 262 -17.35 -7.20 -13.11
C VAL A 262 -17.46 -7.92 -14.45
N ASP A 263 -18.28 -7.39 -15.34
CA ASP A 263 -18.45 -7.85 -16.72
C ASP A 263 -18.00 -6.74 -17.67
N PHE A 264 -17.07 -7.07 -18.56
CA PHE A 264 -16.61 -6.21 -19.65
C PHE A 264 -17.07 -6.80 -20.98
N THR A 265 -17.96 -6.09 -21.65
CA THR A 265 -18.50 -6.48 -22.96
C THR A 265 -17.91 -5.56 -24.03
N ILE A 266 -17.28 -6.15 -25.04
CA ILE A 266 -16.80 -5.45 -26.23
C ILE A 266 -17.02 -6.35 -27.45
N GLY A 267 -17.64 -5.79 -28.51
CA GLY A 267 -18.20 -6.60 -29.59
C GLY A 267 -19.29 -7.55 -29.06
N ASN A 268 -19.17 -8.86 -29.35
CA ASN A 268 -20.12 -9.89 -28.92
C ASN A 268 -19.56 -10.80 -27.81
N VAL A 269 -18.49 -10.38 -27.14
CA VAL A 269 -17.81 -11.20 -26.13
C VAL A 269 -17.94 -10.54 -24.77
N VAL A 270 -18.27 -11.35 -23.76
CA VAL A 270 -18.35 -10.94 -22.35
C VAL A 270 -17.19 -11.55 -21.60
N TYR A 271 -16.33 -10.68 -21.06
CA TYR A 271 -15.22 -11.05 -20.19
C TYR A 271 -15.58 -10.72 -18.74
N SER A 272 -15.54 -11.69 -17.84
CA SER A 272 -15.96 -11.53 -16.45
C SER A 272 -14.82 -11.80 -15.48
N ILE A 273 -14.70 -10.97 -14.45
CA ILE A 273 -13.86 -11.24 -13.28
C ILE A 273 -14.77 -11.43 -12.07
N LEU A 274 -14.69 -12.58 -11.43
CA LEU A 274 -15.50 -12.94 -10.28
C LEU A 274 -14.77 -12.67 -8.97
N LYS A 275 -15.55 -12.65 -7.88
CA LYS A 275 -15.01 -12.70 -6.51
C LYS A 275 -14.11 -13.93 -6.37
N GLY A 276 -12.92 -13.73 -5.80
CA GLY A 276 -11.88 -14.77 -5.75
C GLY A 276 -10.92 -14.74 -6.94
N SER A 277 -11.10 -13.81 -7.89
CA SER A 277 -10.23 -13.60 -9.07
C SER A 277 -10.35 -14.67 -10.17
N ASP A 278 -11.41 -15.48 -10.15
CA ASP A 278 -11.74 -16.36 -11.27
C ASP A 278 -12.16 -15.54 -12.50
N VAL A 279 -11.75 -15.97 -13.70
CA VAL A 279 -12.05 -15.30 -14.96
C VAL A 279 -12.96 -16.17 -15.81
N MET A 280 -13.96 -15.56 -16.45
CA MET A 280 -14.80 -16.21 -17.45
C MET A 280 -14.80 -15.47 -18.79
N ILE A 281 -14.92 -16.22 -19.88
CA ILE A 281 -15.19 -15.70 -21.23
C ILE A 281 -16.48 -16.35 -21.71
N ASN A 282 -17.49 -15.53 -22.02
CA ASN A 282 -18.84 -15.98 -22.39
C ASN A 282 -19.41 -17.03 -21.41
N GLY A 283 -19.17 -16.82 -20.11
CA GLY A 283 -19.65 -17.70 -19.03
C GLY A 283 -18.80 -18.95 -18.77
N GLN A 284 -17.73 -19.18 -19.52
CA GLN A 284 -16.82 -20.31 -19.31
C GLN A 284 -15.57 -19.89 -18.55
N LEU A 285 -15.21 -20.62 -17.47
CA LEU A 285 -14.01 -20.37 -16.68
C LEU A 285 -12.76 -20.56 -17.53
N VAL A 286 -11.80 -19.64 -17.48
CA VAL A 286 -10.51 -19.72 -18.19
C VAL A 286 -9.34 -19.50 -17.23
N PRO A 287 -8.17 -20.12 -17.46
CA PRO A 287 -6.97 -19.83 -16.68
C PRO A 287 -6.41 -18.43 -17.03
N VAL A 288 -5.60 -17.84 -16.15
CA VAL A 288 -4.90 -16.57 -16.37
C VAL A 288 -3.39 -16.81 -16.32
N PRO A 289 -2.56 -16.24 -17.22
CA PRO A 289 -2.90 -15.22 -18.23
C PRO A 289 -3.57 -15.78 -19.50
N GLN A 290 -4.28 -14.91 -20.24
CA GLN A 290 -4.78 -15.18 -21.59
C GLN A 290 -4.26 -14.11 -22.56
N ASN A 291 -3.83 -14.54 -23.75
CA ASN A 291 -3.63 -13.66 -24.88
C ASN A 291 -4.57 -14.05 -26.03
N LEU A 292 -5.42 -13.12 -26.43
CA LEU A 292 -6.47 -13.27 -27.45
C LEU A 292 -6.21 -12.24 -28.55
N ASP A 293 -5.13 -12.45 -29.32
CA ASP A 293 -4.65 -11.48 -30.32
C ASP A 293 -5.71 -11.13 -31.37
N ALA A 294 -6.52 -12.10 -31.80
CA ALA A 294 -7.58 -11.87 -32.79
C ALA A 294 -8.64 -10.90 -32.27
N GLU A 295 -8.94 -10.98 -30.97
CA GLU A 295 -9.87 -10.13 -30.25
C GLU A 295 -9.21 -8.88 -29.65
N ASN A 296 -7.89 -8.70 -29.81
CA ASN A 296 -7.08 -7.64 -29.18
C ASN A 296 -7.21 -7.62 -27.65
N ILE A 297 -7.38 -8.78 -27.00
CA ILE A 297 -7.59 -8.88 -25.56
C ILE A 297 -6.40 -9.56 -24.88
N VAL A 298 -5.89 -8.94 -23.82
CA VAL A 298 -4.90 -9.52 -22.92
C VAL A 298 -5.51 -9.57 -21.51
N ILE A 299 -5.48 -10.74 -20.89
CA ILE A 299 -5.95 -10.93 -19.51
C ILE A 299 -4.75 -11.33 -18.67
N THR A 300 -4.40 -10.50 -17.71
CA THR A 300 -3.20 -10.67 -16.88
C THR A 300 -3.53 -10.44 -15.42
N ARG A 301 -2.60 -10.83 -14.55
CA ARG A 301 -2.63 -10.44 -13.15
C ARG A 301 -1.57 -9.36 -12.96
N GLU A 302 -2.01 -8.19 -12.55
CA GLU A 302 -1.15 -7.04 -12.28
C GLU A 302 -1.34 -6.64 -10.81
N GLU A 303 -0.25 -6.69 -10.04
CA GLU A 303 -0.30 -6.59 -8.58
C GLU A 303 -1.28 -7.62 -7.96
N ARG A 304 -2.39 -7.14 -7.39
CA ARG A 304 -3.44 -7.95 -6.75
C ARG A 304 -4.75 -8.00 -7.55
N SER A 305 -4.75 -7.50 -8.78
CA SER A 305 -5.96 -7.41 -9.61
C SER A 305 -5.79 -8.24 -10.87
N ILE A 306 -6.88 -8.90 -11.29
CA ILE A 306 -6.98 -9.33 -12.68
C ILE A 306 -7.24 -8.08 -13.51
N VAL A 307 -6.53 -7.95 -14.62
CA VAL A 307 -6.66 -6.86 -15.59
C VAL A 307 -7.05 -7.48 -16.93
N ILE A 308 -8.15 -6.99 -17.51
CA ILE A 308 -8.58 -7.29 -18.86
C ILE A 308 -8.34 -6.04 -19.69
N ARG A 309 -7.42 -6.15 -20.65
CA ARG A 309 -6.95 -5.05 -21.48
C ARG A 309 -7.34 -5.29 -22.93
N HIS A 310 -8.07 -4.35 -23.53
CA HIS A 310 -8.29 -4.34 -24.97
C HIS A 310 -7.21 -3.47 -25.64
N THR A 311 -6.17 -4.08 -26.19
CA THR A 311 -4.93 -3.41 -26.63
C THR A 311 -5.17 -2.36 -27.72
N LYS A 312 -6.07 -2.62 -28.67
CA LYS A 312 -6.39 -1.69 -29.76
C LYS A 312 -7.22 -0.47 -29.33
N CYS A 313 -8.11 -0.66 -28.36
CA CYS A 313 -9.01 0.40 -27.86
C CYS A 313 -8.49 1.06 -26.58
N GLU A 314 -7.39 0.50 -26.03
CA GLU A 314 -6.67 0.92 -24.83
C GLU A 314 -7.56 1.01 -23.59
N ILE A 315 -8.54 0.10 -23.46
CA ILE A 315 -9.44 0.02 -22.31
C ILE A 315 -8.89 -1.03 -21.34
N ASP A 316 -8.69 -0.63 -20.09
CA ASP A 316 -8.32 -1.51 -18.99
C ASP A 316 -9.47 -1.62 -18.00
N VAL A 317 -9.93 -2.84 -17.74
CA VAL A 317 -10.89 -3.16 -16.68
C VAL A 317 -10.21 -4.08 -15.68
N SER A 318 -10.19 -3.71 -14.41
CA SER A 318 -9.57 -4.54 -13.38
C SER A 318 -10.43 -4.74 -12.15
N TYR A 319 -10.26 -5.89 -11.50
CA TYR A 319 -10.91 -6.24 -10.25
C TYR A 319 -9.96 -7.01 -9.34
N ASP A 320 -9.93 -6.63 -8.06
CA ASP A 320 -9.08 -7.28 -7.04
C ASP A 320 -9.68 -8.59 -6.49
N GLY A 321 -10.79 -9.08 -7.07
CA GLY A 321 -11.50 -10.27 -6.61
C GLY A 321 -12.18 -10.09 -5.25
N ARG A 322 -12.16 -8.89 -4.67
CA ARG A 322 -12.66 -8.61 -3.32
C ARG A 322 -13.69 -7.50 -3.32
N HIS A 323 -13.33 -6.28 -3.70
CA HIS A 323 -14.25 -5.14 -3.60
C HIS A 323 -13.95 -3.97 -4.54
N LYS A 324 -12.77 -3.91 -5.18
CA LYS A 324 -12.32 -2.75 -5.95
C LYS A 324 -12.28 -3.07 -7.44
N VAL A 325 -13.18 -2.44 -8.19
CA VAL A 325 -13.20 -2.44 -9.66
C VAL A 325 -12.62 -1.11 -10.16
N MET A 326 -11.81 -1.16 -11.21
CA MET A 326 -11.28 0.03 -11.89
C MET A 326 -11.57 -0.06 -13.39
N VAL A 327 -11.97 1.07 -13.97
CA VAL A 327 -12.11 1.25 -15.43
C VAL A 327 -11.20 2.39 -15.86
N GLN A 328 -10.39 2.16 -16.88
CA GLN A 328 -9.48 3.16 -17.41
C GLN A 328 -9.48 3.17 -18.94
N ALA A 329 -9.59 4.36 -19.54
CA ALA A 329 -9.56 4.54 -20.99
C ALA A 329 -8.92 5.89 -21.39
N PRO A 330 -8.31 6.04 -22.59
CA PRO A 330 -7.67 7.27 -23.01
C PRO A 330 -8.60 8.49 -23.05
N PHE A 331 -8.20 9.58 -22.41
CA PHE A 331 -8.99 10.82 -22.42
C PHE A 331 -9.21 11.35 -23.84
N SER A 332 -8.20 11.26 -24.71
CA SER A 332 -8.26 11.72 -26.10
C SER A 332 -9.38 11.09 -26.91
N THR A 333 -9.74 9.84 -26.59
CA THR A 333 -10.69 9.04 -27.38
C THR A 333 -12.08 9.01 -26.77
N TYR A 334 -12.17 9.05 -25.44
CA TYR A 334 -13.41 8.75 -24.71
C TYR A 334 -14.02 9.95 -23.97
N SER A 335 -13.29 11.07 -23.83
CA SER A 335 -13.79 12.29 -23.17
C SER A 335 -15.11 12.78 -23.78
N GLY A 336 -16.16 12.89 -22.96
CA GLY A 336 -17.49 13.34 -23.37
C GLY A 336 -18.29 12.34 -24.22
N ARG A 337 -17.73 11.15 -24.48
CA ARG A 337 -18.37 10.10 -25.31
C ARG A 337 -18.87 8.91 -24.49
N VAL A 338 -18.25 8.69 -23.33
CA VAL A 338 -18.68 7.64 -22.41
C VAL A 338 -19.80 8.13 -21.51
N SER A 339 -20.52 7.18 -20.93
CA SER A 339 -21.56 7.44 -19.94
C SER A 339 -21.65 6.27 -18.96
N GLY A 340 -22.37 6.42 -17.85
CA GLY A 340 -22.47 5.41 -16.80
C GLY A 340 -22.33 6.04 -15.42
N MET A 341 -22.27 5.20 -14.38
CA MET A 341 -21.96 5.68 -13.03
C MET A 341 -20.56 6.29 -12.90
N CYS A 342 -19.65 5.98 -13.83
CA CYS A 342 -18.32 6.55 -13.89
C CYS A 342 -18.28 7.96 -14.46
N GLY A 343 -19.42 8.52 -14.89
CA GLY A 343 -19.47 9.86 -15.48
C GLY A 343 -19.22 9.86 -16.99
N ASN A 344 -18.94 11.04 -17.54
CA ASN A 344 -18.71 11.24 -18.97
C ASN A 344 -17.27 11.65 -19.33
N CYS A 345 -16.40 11.83 -18.35
CA CYS A 345 -14.98 12.17 -18.53
C CYS A 345 -14.75 13.51 -19.26
N ASN A 346 -15.56 14.54 -19.00
CA ASN A 346 -15.47 15.83 -19.67
C ASN A 346 -14.76 16.93 -18.83
N ARG A 347 -14.26 16.59 -17.64
CA ARG A 347 -13.66 17.48 -16.61
C ARG A 347 -14.65 18.38 -15.88
N ASP A 348 -15.94 18.17 -16.06
CA ASP A 348 -16.96 18.70 -15.18
C ASP A 348 -17.30 17.60 -14.16
N LYS A 349 -17.29 17.96 -12.88
CA LYS A 349 -17.62 17.02 -11.80
C LYS A 349 -19.08 17.13 -11.37
N GLU A 350 -19.76 18.22 -11.73
CA GLU A 350 -21.11 18.50 -11.25
C GLU A 350 -22.16 17.77 -12.09
N ASP A 351 -21.91 17.58 -13.39
CA ASP A 351 -22.79 16.82 -14.28
C ASP A 351 -22.73 15.30 -14.04
N ASP A 352 -21.65 14.79 -13.44
CA ASP A 352 -21.56 13.41 -12.94
C ASP A 352 -22.58 13.07 -11.85
N TYR A 353 -23.18 14.09 -11.21
CA TYR A 353 -24.26 13.92 -10.23
C TYR A 353 -25.67 14.01 -10.86
N MET A 354 -25.80 14.03 -12.19
CA MET A 354 -27.11 14.16 -12.84
C MET A 354 -27.86 12.82 -12.91
N ASP A 355 -29.06 12.80 -12.34
CA ASP A 355 -29.96 11.65 -12.39
C ASP A 355 -30.62 11.44 -13.78
N GLY A 356 -31.53 10.46 -13.87
CA GLY A 356 -32.17 10.09 -15.13
C GLY A 356 -33.07 11.18 -15.69
N ASP A 357 -33.55 12.08 -14.83
CA ASP A 357 -34.46 13.18 -15.15
C ASP A 357 -33.69 14.50 -15.40
N GLY A 358 -32.36 14.48 -15.29
CA GLY A 358 -31.51 15.66 -15.45
C GLY A 358 -31.44 16.56 -14.20
N ASN A 359 -31.84 16.04 -13.03
CA ASN A 359 -31.70 16.77 -11.77
C ASN A 359 -30.38 16.41 -11.08
N LEU A 360 -29.81 17.37 -10.35
CA LEU A 360 -28.67 17.11 -9.48
C LEU A 360 -29.08 16.21 -8.31
N ALA A 361 -28.45 15.05 -8.21
CA ALA A 361 -28.58 14.12 -7.09
C ALA A 361 -27.80 14.61 -5.85
N LYS A 362 -27.90 15.89 -5.49
CA LYS A 362 -27.30 16.46 -4.27
C LYS A 362 -28.39 16.99 -3.35
N PRO A 363 -28.32 16.74 -2.03
CA PRO A 363 -27.20 16.13 -1.28
C PRO A 363 -27.10 14.60 -1.42
N ARG A 364 -26.07 13.98 -0.83
CA ARG A 364 -25.78 12.52 -0.88
C ARG A 364 -27.01 11.60 -0.72
N ALA A 365 -28.00 12.00 0.08
CA ALA A 365 -29.24 11.25 0.26
C ALA A 365 -30.02 11.01 -1.05
N LEU A 366 -29.69 11.70 -2.14
CA LEU A 366 -30.27 11.54 -3.47
C LEU A 366 -29.45 10.65 -4.42
N HIS A 367 -28.25 10.18 -4.01
CA HIS A 367 -27.40 9.35 -4.87
C HIS A 367 -28.07 8.03 -5.31
N TYR A 368 -29.07 7.54 -4.58
CA TYR A 368 -29.87 6.37 -4.99
C TYR A 368 -30.51 6.56 -6.38
N ARG A 369 -30.82 7.79 -6.79
CA ARG A 369 -31.36 8.11 -8.12
C ARG A 369 -30.36 7.84 -9.24
N LEU A 370 -29.07 8.03 -8.96
CA LEU A 370 -27.99 7.67 -9.89
C LEU A 370 -27.92 6.15 -10.04
N GLY A 371 -28.07 5.40 -8.95
CA GLY A 371 -28.22 3.95 -8.99
C GLY A 371 -29.40 3.48 -9.83
N GLN A 372 -30.57 4.11 -9.65
CA GLN A 372 -31.77 3.82 -10.43
C GLN A 372 -31.58 4.06 -11.95
N LYS A 373 -30.93 5.16 -12.32
CA LYS A 373 -30.62 5.50 -13.72
C LYS A 373 -29.74 4.45 -14.41
N TRP A 374 -28.75 3.94 -13.69
CA TRP A 374 -27.69 3.08 -14.25
C TRP A 374 -27.86 1.60 -13.94
N LYS A 375 -29.06 1.15 -13.51
CA LYS A 375 -29.38 -0.27 -13.42
C LYS A 375 -29.22 -0.92 -14.80
N SER A 376 -28.57 -2.09 -14.83
CA SER A 376 -28.43 -2.85 -16.07
C SER A 376 -29.81 -3.26 -16.62
N PRO A 377 -30.03 -3.18 -17.96
CA PRO A 377 -31.29 -3.57 -18.56
C PRO A 377 -31.68 -5.02 -18.25
N GLY A 378 -32.95 -5.25 -17.90
CA GLY A 378 -33.49 -6.59 -17.63
C GLY A 378 -33.29 -7.09 -16.19
N GLU A 379 -32.59 -6.35 -15.34
CA GLU A 379 -32.40 -6.71 -13.94
C GLU A 379 -33.60 -6.32 -13.07
N SER A 380 -34.08 -7.28 -12.27
CA SER A 380 -35.19 -7.08 -11.34
C SER A 380 -34.66 -6.83 -9.92
N CYS A 381 -34.13 -5.63 -9.70
CA CYS A 381 -33.61 -5.20 -8.40
C CYS A 381 -34.65 -4.36 -7.65
N GLN A 382 -34.71 -4.51 -6.33
CA GLN A 382 -35.52 -3.60 -5.51
C GLN A 382 -35.06 -2.15 -5.70
N ASP A 383 -36.01 -1.22 -5.73
CA ASP A 383 -35.68 0.19 -5.82
C ASP A 383 -35.01 0.65 -4.54
N GLU A 384 -33.82 1.24 -4.71
CA GLU A 384 -33.12 1.91 -3.63
C GLU A 384 -33.98 3.06 -3.11
N GLN A 385 -34.09 3.14 -1.78
CA GLN A 385 -34.78 4.21 -1.09
C GLN A 385 -33.78 5.32 -0.73
N PRO A 386 -34.25 6.57 -0.53
CA PRO A 386 -33.43 7.61 0.06
C PRO A 386 -32.82 7.11 1.36
N LEU A 387 -31.51 7.29 1.52
CA LEU A 387 -30.84 6.86 2.74
C LEU A 387 -31.32 7.68 3.94
N ALA A 388 -31.43 7.03 5.09
CA ALA A 388 -31.85 7.69 6.32
C ALA A 388 -30.80 8.73 6.73
N THR A 389 -31.23 9.97 6.94
CA THR A 389 -30.32 11.02 7.43
C THR A 389 -30.03 10.81 8.91
N CYS A 390 -28.76 10.82 9.28
CA CYS A 390 -28.34 10.79 10.68
C CYS A 390 -28.80 12.02 11.46
N SER A 391 -29.07 11.85 12.76
CA SER A 391 -29.27 12.98 13.67
C SER A 391 -27.99 13.82 13.78
N ASP A 392 -28.12 15.12 14.01
CA ASP A 392 -26.97 16.02 14.23
C ASP A 392 -26.02 15.51 15.32
N LYS A 393 -26.58 14.89 16.37
CA LYS A 393 -25.81 14.28 17.46
C LYS A 393 -24.95 13.14 16.94
N ALA A 394 -25.51 12.24 16.12
CA ALA A 394 -24.78 11.12 15.55
C ALA A 394 -23.73 11.59 14.54
N THR A 395 -24.05 12.58 13.70
CA THR A 395 -23.12 13.20 12.75
C THR A 395 -21.92 13.84 13.46
N LYS A 396 -22.17 14.61 14.53
CA LYS A 396 -21.09 15.20 15.35
C LYS A 396 -20.25 14.14 16.04
N GLU A 397 -20.86 13.06 16.52
CA GLU A 397 -20.14 11.96 17.15
C GLU A 397 -19.24 11.23 16.14
N ALA A 398 -19.73 10.96 14.93
CA ALA A 398 -18.97 10.36 13.85
C ALA A 398 -17.81 11.26 13.38
N GLY A 399 -17.98 12.58 13.43
CA GLY A 399 -16.98 13.57 13.03
C GLY A 399 -15.80 13.78 14.00
N LYS A 400 -15.77 13.13 15.16
CA LYS A 400 -14.68 13.25 16.14
C LYS A 400 -13.37 12.65 15.64
N MET A 401 -12.25 13.09 16.22
CA MET A 401 -10.88 12.66 15.83
C MET A 401 -10.64 11.16 15.97
N ASN A 402 -11.22 10.51 16.98
CA ASN A 402 -11.13 9.05 17.16
C ASN A 402 -12.02 8.24 16.20
N LYS A 403 -12.71 8.91 15.26
CA LYS A 403 -13.53 8.33 14.20
C LYS A 403 -13.12 8.95 12.86
N CYS A 404 -13.98 9.77 12.24
CA CYS A 404 -13.73 10.33 10.91
C CYS A 404 -12.92 11.63 10.91
N GLY A 405 -12.78 12.30 12.07
CA GLY A 405 -12.22 13.65 12.18
C GLY A 405 -10.78 13.80 11.65
N LEU A 406 -9.98 12.72 11.66
CA LEU A 406 -8.63 12.75 11.10
C LEU A 406 -8.61 13.17 9.61
N LEU A 407 -9.63 12.77 8.84
CA LEU A 407 -9.73 13.10 7.41
C LEU A 407 -10.00 14.59 7.15
N ASN A 408 -10.46 15.33 8.15
CA ASN A 408 -10.74 16.77 8.05
C ASN A 408 -9.69 17.63 8.79
N SER A 409 -8.66 17.00 9.37
CA SER A 409 -7.66 17.70 10.16
C SER A 409 -6.51 18.22 9.29
N LYS A 410 -6.54 19.52 8.96
CA LYS A 410 -5.50 20.18 8.14
C LYS A 410 -4.12 20.24 8.81
N ASN A 411 -4.07 20.14 10.14
CA ASN A 411 -2.84 20.16 10.94
C ASN A 411 -2.54 18.80 11.58
N GLY A 412 -3.23 17.73 11.17
CA GLY A 412 -3.08 16.38 11.72
C GLY A 412 -2.26 15.46 10.82
N LEU A 413 -2.44 14.15 10.99
CA LEU A 413 -1.73 13.09 10.25
C LEU A 413 -1.87 13.16 8.73
N PHE A 414 -2.93 13.80 8.24
CA PHE A 414 -3.20 13.98 6.82
C PHE A 414 -2.71 15.35 6.29
N LYS A 415 -1.92 16.13 7.04
CA LYS A 415 -1.47 17.47 6.61
C LYS A 415 -0.72 17.43 5.28
N GLU A 416 0.15 16.44 5.05
CA GLU A 416 0.90 16.27 3.80
C GLU A 416 -0.05 16.06 2.63
N ALA A 417 -1.18 15.37 2.84
CA ALA A 417 -2.18 15.17 1.80
C ALA A 417 -2.81 16.50 1.36
N PHE A 418 -3.14 17.38 2.31
CA PHE A 418 -3.65 18.72 1.99
C PHE A 418 -2.61 19.59 1.27
N VAL A 419 -1.33 19.54 1.70
CA VAL A 419 -0.22 20.26 1.05
C VAL A 419 -0.05 19.81 -0.41
N GLU A 420 -0.21 18.52 -0.67
CA GLU A 420 -0.11 17.93 -2.03
C GLU A 420 -1.41 18.08 -2.85
N GLY A 421 -2.43 18.76 -2.33
CA GLY A 421 -3.69 19.01 -3.04
C GLY A 421 -4.59 17.77 -3.17
N PHE A 422 -4.44 16.80 -2.26
CA PHE A 422 -5.34 15.67 -2.12
C PHE A 422 -6.58 16.11 -1.33
N ASP A 423 -7.73 16.09 -2.00
CA ASP A 423 -9.00 16.50 -1.40
C ASP A 423 -9.60 15.36 -0.57
N LEU A 424 -9.54 15.52 0.75
CA LEU A 424 -10.10 14.58 1.74
C LEU A 424 -11.54 14.92 2.15
N SER A 425 -12.11 16.03 1.68
CA SER A 425 -13.44 16.47 2.11
C SER A 425 -14.52 15.43 1.81
N GLU A 426 -14.48 14.82 0.62
CA GLU A 426 -15.40 13.75 0.21
C GLU A 426 -15.19 12.46 1.02
N TYR A 427 -13.93 12.13 1.35
CA TYR A 427 -13.61 10.98 2.22
C TYR A 427 -14.16 11.18 3.63
N TYR A 428 -14.00 12.39 4.18
CA TYR A 428 -14.52 12.77 5.48
C TYR A 428 -16.05 12.70 5.50
N ALA A 429 -16.72 13.35 4.54
CA ALA A 429 -18.17 13.32 4.43
C ALA A 429 -18.68 11.88 4.33
N SER A 430 -17.96 11.05 3.58
CA SER A 430 -18.32 9.64 3.41
C SER A 430 -18.17 8.80 4.66
N CYS A 431 -17.04 8.98 5.36
CA CYS A 431 -16.82 8.31 6.63
C CYS A 431 -17.89 8.70 7.66
N VAL A 432 -18.20 10.00 7.78
CA VAL A 432 -19.19 10.49 8.74
C VAL A 432 -20.55 9.86 8.48
N PHE A 433 -20.94 9.78 7.21
CA PHE A 433 -22.18 9.16 6.78
C PHE A 433 -22.26 7.68 7.20
N ASP A 434 -21.26 6.88 6.86
CA ASP A 434 -21.28 5.44 7.11
C ASP A 434 -21.26 5.14 8.63
N VAL A 435 -20.55 5.96 9.40
CA VAL A 435 -20.38 5.78 10.86
C VAL A 435 -21.57 6.29 11.65
N CYS A 436 -22.26 7.35 11.21
CA CYS A 436 -23.34 7.94 11.97
C CYS A 436 -24.60 7.08 12.02
N GLU A 437 -24.80 6.19 11.04
CA GLU A 437 -25.87 5.19 11.05
C GLU A 437 -25.62 4.09 12.09
N ASN A 438 -24.34 3.81 12.41
CA ASN A 438 -23.99 2.77 13.36
C ASN A 438 -22.69 3.08 14.12
N LEU A 439 -22.81 3.97 15.11
CA LEU A 439 -21.68 4.50 15.89
C LEU A 439 -20.87 3.44 16.66
N ASN A 440 -21.41 2.22 16.80
CA ASN A 440 -20.80 1.10 17.52
C ASN A 440 -19.97 0.18 16.61
N LEU A 441 -20.07 0.35 15.29
CA LEU A 441 -19.25 -0.39 14.34
C LEU A 441 -18.01 0.43 13.97
N ASN A 442 -16.86 -0.25 13.84
CA ASN A 442 -15.59 0.33 13.42
C ASN A 442 -15.55 0.62 11.89
N LEU A 443 -16.62 1.21 11.35
CA LEU A 443 -16.76 1.51 9.92
C LEU A 443 -15.77 2.60 9.47
N HIS A 444 -15.40 3.52 10.37
CA HIS A 444 -14.39 4.56 10.11
C HIS A 444 -13.04 3.97 9.71
N CYS A 445 -12.67 2.80 10.24
CA CYS A 445 -11.40 2.15 9.94
C CYS A 445 -11.22 1.81 8.46
N GLN A 446 -12.30 1.39 7.79
CA GLN A 446 -12.24 1.03 6.38
C GLN A 446 -12.02 2.27 5.50
N MET A 447 -12.68 3.38 5.83
CA MET A 447 -12.57 4.64 5.09
C MET A 447 -11.22 5.33 5.32
N LEU A 448 -10.72 5.29 6.56
CA LEU A 448 -9.37 5.76 6.88
C LEU A 448 -8.32 4.94 6.14
N GLU A 449 -8.42 3.61 6.16
CA GLU A 449 -7.52 2.72 5.43
C GLU A 449 -7.55 2.98 3.92
N TYR A 450 -8.73 3.22 3.34
CA TYR A 450 -8.86 3.55 1.92
C TYR A 450 -8.25 4.91 1.57
N ALA A 451 -8.51 5.95 2.38
CA ALA A 451 -7.91 7.27 2.20
C ALA A 451 -6.38 7.21 2.31
N VAL A 452 -5.89 6.50 3.32
CA VAL A 452 -4.47 6.23 3.54
C VAL A 452 -3.84 5.53 2.34
N LYS A 453 -4.42 4.42 1.88
CA LYS A 453 -3.91 3.68 0.72
C LYS A 453 -3.91 4.53 -0.54
N THR A 454 -4.96 5.32 -0.77
CA THR A 454 -5.06 6.19 -1.95
C THR A 454 -4.01 7.31 -1.92
N ALA A 455 -3.77 7.91 -0.76
CA ALA A 455 -2.72 8.90 -0.59
C ALA A 455 -1.33 8.27 -0.75
N SER A 456 -1.09 7.07 -0.18
CA SER A 456 0.16 6.33 -0.38
C SER A 456 0.41 5.97 -1.86
N GLN A 457 -0.62 5.58 -2.60
CA GLN A 457 -0.53 5.38 -4.07
C GLN A 457 -0.21 6.67 -4.83
N SER A 458 -0.51 7.82 -4.24
CA SER A 458 -0.12 9.14 -4.78
C SER A 458 1.26 9.59 -4.28
N GLU A 459 2.02 8.68 -3.65
CA GLU A 459 3.31 8.92 -2.98
C GLU A 459 3.27 10.02 -1.90
N ILE A 460 2.06 10.31 -1.39
CA ILE A 460 1.84 11.19 -0.23
C ILE A 460 2.10 10.33 1.00
N ARG A 461 3.11 10.72 1.78
CA ARG A 461 3.43 10.06 3.05
C ARG A 461 2.49 10.58 4.12
N ILE A 462 1.52 9.76 4.48
CA ILE A 462 0.80 9.87 5.75
C ILE A 462 1.56 8.99 6.72
N ASP A 463 1.85 9.47 7.93
CA ASP A 463 2.42 8.59 8.96
C ASP A 463 1.42 7.45 9.27
N LEU A 464 1.74 6.26 8.76
CA LEU A 464 0.83 5.11 8.68
C LEU A 464 0.65 4.41 10.03
N THR A 465 1.48 4.75 11.01
CA THR A 465 1.56 4.06 12.31
C THR A 465 0.64 4.67 13.35
N GLU A 466 0.40 5.99 13.30
CA GLU A 466 -0.34 6.70 14.35
C GLU A 466 -1.87 6.69 14.17
N TRP A 467 -2.38 6.68 12.94
CA TRP A 467 -3.83 6.84 12.70
C TRP A 467 -4.65 5.69 13.31
N ARG A 468 -4.12 4.46 13.29
CA ARG A 468 -4.77 3.28 13.87
C ARG A 468 -4.87 3.36 15.38
N ILE A 469 -3.87 3.95 16.03
CA ILE A 469 -3.84 4.16 17.48
C ILE A 469 -4.90 5.19 17.86
N VAL A 470 -4.89 6.36 17.20
CA VAL A 470 -5.82 7.46 17.48
C VAL A 470 -7.28 7.05 17.30
N THR A 471 -7.57 6.17 16.34
CA THR A 471 -8.93 5.78 15.97
C THR A 471 -9.36 4.42 16.50
N ASN A 472 -8.49 3.74 17.27
CA ASN A 472 -8.70 2.38 17.77
C ASN A 472 -9.12 1.42 16.64
N CYS A 473 -8.37 1.45 15.55
CA CYS A 473 -8.58 0.64 14.35
C CYS A 473 -7.56 -0.50 14.28
N PRO A 474 -7.74 -1.59 15.07
CA PRO A 474 -6.80 -2.69 15.08
C PRO A 474 -6.67 -3.26 13.67
N LEU A 475 -5.42 -3.53 13.28
CA LEU A 475 -5.14 -4.26 12.08
C LEU A 475 -5.73 -5.68 12.24
N LYS A 476 -6.35 -6.21 11.18
CA LYS A 476 -6.76 -7.60 11.12
C LYS A 476 -6.31 -8.16 9.79
N CYS A 477 -5.43 -9.14 9.84
CA CYS A 477 -4.94 -9.79 8.64
C CYS A 477 -5.87 -10.95 8.26
N ASP A 478 -6.31 -10.97 7.01
CA ASP A 478 -7.14 -12.04 6.48
C ASP A 478 -6.27 -13.26 6.13
N LYS A 479 -6.83 -14.47 6.23
CA LYS A 479 -6.25 -15.73 5.74
C LYS A 479 -4.88 -16.08 6.39
N THR A 480 -3.80 -16.05 5.61
CA THR A 480 -2.46 -16.55 5.93
C THR A 480 -1.44 -15.42 6.18
N PHE A 481 -1.89 -14.17 6.21
CA PHE A 481 -1.02 -13.03 6.45
C PHE A 481 -0.90 -12.77 7.96
N VAL A 482 0.26 -12.26 8.37
CA VAL A 482 0.58 -11.88 9.75
C VAL A 482 0.81 -10.39 9.88
N GLU A 483 0.56 -9.85 11.07
CA GLU A 483 0.87 -8.45 11.37
C GLU A 483 2.38 -8.21 11.44
N SER A 484 2.83 -7.07 10.92
CA SER A 484 4.22 -6.62 11.03
C SER A 484 4.27 -5.11 11.10
N ASP A 485 5.17 -4.57 11.92
CA ASP A 485 5.45 -3.13 12.05
C ASP A 485 6.40 -2.60 10.96
N LYS A 486 6.91 -3.49 10.09
CA LYS A 486 7.95 -3.18 9.09
C LYS A 486 7.52 -3.51 7.66
N VAL A 487 6.22 -3.43 7.36
CA VAL A 487 5.74 -3.67 5.99
C VAL A 487 6.17 -2.49 5.12
N THR A 488 7.08 -2.72 4.19
CA THR A 488 7.43 -1.76 3.13
C THR A 488 6.65 -2.10 1.87
N CYS A 489 6.87 -3.32 1.41
CA CYS A 489 6.18 -4.02 0.34
C CYS A 489 5.97 -5.48 0.78
N ILE A 490 4.86 -6.11 0.42
CA ILE A 490 4.70 -7.55 0.65
C ILE A 490 5.43 -8.26 -0.49
N PRO A 491 6.47 -9.09 -0.21
CA PRO A 491 7.08 -9.92 -1.23
C PRO A 491 6.00 -10.74 -1.91
N ASN A 492 6.07 -10.86 -3.23
CA ASN A 492 5.16 -11.71 -3.99
C ASN A 492 5.97 -12.58 -4.94
N CYS A 493 5.33 -13.52 -5.62
CA CYS A 493 6.07 -14.41 -6.50
C CYS A 493 6.77 -13.72 -7.71
N MET A 494 6.44 -12.46 -8.03
CA MET A 494 7.11 -11.66 -9.07
C MET A 494 8.36 -10.96 -8.51
N ASP A 495 8.34 -10.64 -7.22
CA ASP A 495 9.43 -10.00 -6.49
C ASP A 495 9.52 -10.61 -5.08
N THR A 496 10.36 -11.62 -4.97
CA THR A 496 10.50 -12.42 -3.75
C THR A 496 11.29 -11.70 -2.65
N GLU A 497 11.82 -10.51 -2.93
CA GLU A 497 12.63 -9.74 -1.98
C GLU A 497 12.05 -8.34 -1.74
N ALA A 498 11.42 -8.12 -0.58
CA ALA A 498 10.83 -6.82 -0.21
C ALA A 498 11.80 -5.62 -0.20
N ASP A 499 13.12 -5.85 -0.14
CA ASP A 499 14.15 -4.81 0.04
C ASP A 499 14.94 -4.46 -1.24
N LYS A 500 14.83 -5.23 -2.34
CA LYS A 500 15.65 -5.00 -3.55
C LYS A 500 14.95 -4.22 -4.66
N SER A 501 13.64 -4.02 -4.59
CA SER A 501 12.94 -3.20 -5.58
C SER A 501 13.20 -1.71 -5.35
N SER A 502 13.91 -1.09 -6.29
CA SER A 502 14.05 0.37 -6.42
C SER A 502 12.71 1.13 -6.56
N GLU A 503 11.60 0.40 -6.70
CA GLU A 503 10.22 0.89 -6.84
C GLU A 503 9.44 0.92 -5.52
N CYS A 504 9.92 0.24 -4.47
CA CYS A 504 9.36 0.31 -3.13
C CYS A 504 9.74 1.64 -2.44
N ALA A 505 9.04 2.71 -2.82
CA ALA A 505 9.25 4.07 -2.31
C ALA A 505 8.58 4.34 -0.94
N THR A 506 8.01 3.32 -0.30
CA THR A 506 7.24 3.42 0.94
C THR A 506 8.15 3.28 2.16
N ALA A 507 7.98 4.16 3.15
CA ALA A 507 8.57 3.93 4.47
C ALA A 507 7.91 2.69 5.10
N PRO A 508 8.63 1.94 5.95
CA PRO A 508 8.03 0.81 6.68
C PRO A 508 6.80 1.27 7.46
N TYR A 509 5.72 0.50 7.39
CA TYR A 509 4.49 0.76 8.12
C TYR A 509 3.96 -0.50 8.79
N ARG A 510 3.06 -0.30 9.77
CA ARG A 510 2.33 -1.40 10.40
C ARG A 510 1.23 -1.93 9.48
N GLY A 511 1.38 -3.15 9.00
CA GLY A 511 0.53 -3.77 7.99
C GLY A 511 0.53 -5.29 8.07
N CYS A 512 -0.19 -5.92 7.14
CA CYS A 512 -0.18 -7.36 6.98
C CYS A 512 0.90 -7.76 5.99
N THR A 513 1.68 -8.79 6.29
CA THR A 513 2.71 -9.37 5.41
C THR A 513 2.70 -10.89 5.51
N CYS A 514 3.46 -11.57 4.67
CA CYS A 514 3.66 -13.01 4.80
C CYS A 514 4.71 -13.31 5.88
N GLU A 515 4.55 -14.46 6.54
CA GLU A 515 5.57 -14.98 7.46
C GLU A 515 6.92 -15.15 6.75
N SER A 516 8.00 -15.15 7.51
CA SER A 516 9.35 -15.34 6.98
C SER A 516 9.43 -16.64 6.15
N GLY A 517 10.01 -16.57 4.96
CA GLY A 517 10.10 -17.71 4.01
C GLY A 517 8.89 -17.89 3.09
N LYS A 518 7.82 -17.12 3.30
CA LYS A 518 6.64 -17.10 2.44
C LYS A 518 6.51 -15.80 1.68
N VAL A 519 5.88 -15.87 0.51
CA VAL A 519 5.59 -14.72 -0.33
C VAL A 519 4.13 -14.79 -0.78
N GLU A 520 3.60 -13.64 -1.18
CA GLU A 520 2.21 -13.53 -1.61
C GLU A 520 2.00 -14.08 -3.02
N LYS A 521 0.96 -14.91 -3.17
CA LYS A 521 0.42 -15.42 -4.43
C LYS A 521 -1.10 -15.47 -4.30
N ASP A 522 -1.85 -14.84 -5.19
CA ASP A 522 -3.33 -14.92 -5.22
C ASP A 522 -4.04 -14.54 -3.90
N ASN A 523 -3.56 -13.51 -3.22
CA ASN A 523 -4.02 -13.09 -1.90
C ASN A 523 -3.94 -14.22 -0.85
N ILE A 524 -2.95 -15.10 -0.94
CA ILE A 524 -2.52 -16.04 0.11
C ILE A 524 -0.98 -16.03 0.19
N CYS A 525 -0.43 -16.44 1.33
CA CYS A 525 0.99 -16.59 1.55
C CYS A 525 1.37 -18.04 1.27
N VAL A 526 2.18 -18.24 0.24
CA VAL A 526 2.69 -19.54 -0.20
C VAL A 526 4.18 -19.62 0.08
N ASP A 527 4.72 -20.83 0.15
CA ASP A 527 6.16 -21.00 0.28
C ASP A 527 6.88 -20.50 -0.98
N ILE A 528 8.03 -19.85 -0.82
CA ILE A 528 8.80 -19.29 -1.94
C ILE A 528 9.11 -20.33 -3.04
N ALA A 529 9.20 -21.61 -2.67
CA ALA A 529 9.40 -22.72 -3.59
C ALA A 529 8.23 -22.94 -4.57
N GLU A 530 7.03 -22.43 -4.25
CA GLU A 530 5.83 -22.47 -5.10
C GLU A 530 5.80 -21.33 -6.14
N CYS A 531 6.73 -20.37 -6.04
CA CYS A 531 6.86 -19.25 -6.97
C CYS A 531 7.82 -19.53 -8.13
N ARG A 532 8.25 -20.78 -8.31
CA ARG A 532 9.02 -21.17 -9.49
C ARG A 532 8.22 -20.83 -10.74
N ALA A 533 8.75 -19.91 -11.54
CA ALA A 533 8.06 -19.37 -12.70
C ALA A 533 8.98 -19.28 -13.91
N CYS A 534 8.36 -19.28 -15.07
CA CYS A 534 8.97 -19.03 -16.34
C CYS A 534 8.60 -17.63 -16.82
N SER A 535 9.55 -16.94 -17.45
CA SER A 535 9.35 -15.63 -18.07
C SER A 535 8.68 -15.78 -19.43
N LEU A 536 7.47 -15.23 -19.59
CA LEU A 536 6.67 -15.22 -20.81
C LEU A 536 6.55 -13.81 -21.36
N ASP A 537 7.03 -13.59 -22.59
CA ASP A 537 6.86 -12.32 -23.28
C ASP A 537 5.54 -12.30 -24.09
N ILE A 538 4.66 -11.32 -23.80
CA ILE A 538 3.45 -11.01 -24.58
C ILE A 538 3.46 -9.51 -24.88
N ASP A 539 3.37 -9.14 -26.16
CA ASP A 539 3.29 -7.74 -26.62
C ASP A 539 4.38 -6.84 -25.99
N THR A 540 5.63 -7.28 -26.07
CA THR A 540 6.83 -6.61 -25.49
C THR A 540 6.85 -6.48 -23.96
N ARG A 541 5.88 -7.05 -23.25
CA ARG A 541 5.85 -7.14 -21.78
C ARG A 541 6.19 -8.55 -21.32
N ASN A 542 6.90 -8.63 -20.22
CA ASN A 542 7.31 -9.88 -19.60
C ASN A 542 6.36 -10.23 -18.45
N TYR A 543 5.86 -11.46 -18.42
CA TYR A 543 4.94 -11.98 -17.42
C TYR A 543 5.51 -13.26 -16.81
N ASN A 544 5.36 -13.46 -15.50
CA ASN A 544 5.74 -14.73 -14.89
C ASN A 544 4.58 -15.73 -14.93
N VAL A 545 4.88 -16.94 -15.40
CA VAL A 545 3.97 -18.10 -15.47
C VAL A 545 4.49 -19.18 -14.54
N PHE A 546 3.70 -19.69 -13.60
CA PHE A 546 4.21 -20.63 -12.61
C PHE A 546 4.35 -22.04 -13.16
N VAL A 547 5.29 -22.81 -12.60
CA VAL A 547 5.50 -24.21 -12.97
C VAL A 547 4.18 -24.98 -12.80
N GLY A 548 3.77 -25.68 -13.86
CA GLY A 548 2.49 -26.37 -13.96
C GLY A 548 1.48 -25.64 -14.83
N ASP A 549 1.53 -24.30 -14.87
CA ASP A 549 0.60 -23.48 -15.64
C ASP A 549 0.82 -23.68 -17.15
N THR A 550 -0.30 -23.79 -17.86
CA THR A 550 -0.37 -23.83 -19.32
C THR A 550 -0.98 -22.54 -19.82
N TYR A 551 -0.41 -21.98 -20.88
CA TYR A 551 -0.87 -20.71 -21.43
C TYR A 551 -0.98 -20.77 -22.95
N PRO A 552 -2.12 -20.35 -23.53
CA PRO A 552 -2.26 -20.23 -24.97
C PRO A 552 -1.41 -19.06 -25.45
N TYR A 553 -0.52 -19.31 -26.41
CA TYR A 553 0.41 -18.28 -26.93
C TYR A 553 0.03 -17.77 -28.32
N GLN A 554 -0.99 -18.35 -28.95
CA GLN A 554 -1.47 -17.95 -30.29
C GLN A 554 -2.98 -18.17 -30.46
N SER A 555 -3.55 -17.53 -31.49
CA SER A 555 -4.96 -17.67 -31.88
C SER A 555 -5.33 -19.05 -32.44
N GLU A 556 -4.36 -19.94 -32.62
CA GLU A 556 -4.58 -21.31 -33.10
C GLU A 556 -4.90 -22.28 -31.97
N CYS A 557 -5.78 -23.25 -32.22
CA CYS A 557 -6.03 -24.33 -31.29
C CYS A 557 -4.75 -25.14 -31.07
N GLY A 558 -4.62 -25.72 -29.88
CA GLY A 558 -3.54 -26.63 -29.57
C GLY A 558 -2.20 -26.00 -29.22
N ASN A 559 -1.88 -24.78 -29.65
CA ASN A 559 -0.58 -24.16 -29.33
C ASN A 559 -0.65 -23.47 -27.96
N PHE A 560 -0.24 -24.22 -26.94
CA PHE A 560 0.06 -23.67 -25.63
C PHE A 560 1.54 -23.79 -25.38
N LYS A 561 2.03 -23.00 -24.46
CA LYS A 561 3.29 -23.29 -23.82
C LYS A 561 2.99 -23.63 -22.36
N GLN A 562 3.81 -24.49 -21.79
CA GLN A 562 3.69 -24.88 -20.39
C GLN A 562 4.98 -24.49 -19.68
N CYS A 563 4.85 -23.87 -18.51
CA CYS A 563 6.01 -23.71 -17.64
C CYS A 563 6.28 -25.03 -16.93
N VAL A 564 7.47 -25.58 -17.15
CA VAL A 564 7.91 -26.81 -16.50
C VAL A 564 9.21 -26.58 -15.75
N ASP A 565 9.37 -27.28 -14.64
CA ASP A 565 10.64 -27.40 -13.94
C ASP A 565 11.35 -28.65 -14.44
N LYS A 566 12.49 -28.47 -15.11
CA LYS A 566 13.40 -29.56 -15.50
C LYS A 566 14.68 -29.41 -14.70
N ASP A 567 14.85 -30.26 -13.68
CA ASP A 567 16.05 -30.33 -12.85
C ASP A 567 16.44 -29.00 -12.19
N GLY A 568 15.46 -28.22 -11.72
CA GLY A 568 15.65 -26.92 -11.08
C GLY A 568 15.71 -25.75 -12.06
N LYS A 569 15.60 -26.00 -13.38
CA LYS A 569 15.55 -24.96 -14.42
C LYS A 569 14.13 -24.83 -14.96
N GLN A 570 13.57 -23.63 -14.83
CA GLN A 570 12.27 -23.30 -15.38
C GLN A 570 12.40 -23.08 -16.88
N ALA A 571 11.60 -23.79 -17.67
CA ALA A 571 11.59 -23.67 -19.11
C ALA A 571 10.15 -23.63 -19.63
N LEU A 572 9.94 -22.76 -20.62
CA LEU A 572 8.72 -22.77 -21.41
C LEU A 572 8.85 -23.81 -22.50
N ILE A 573 8.02 -24.84 -22.42
CA ILE A 573 7.93 -25.84 -23.47
C ILE A 573 6.70 -25.55 -24.33
N GLU A 574 6.90 -25.44 -25.63
CA GLU A 574 5.79 -25.43 -26.58
C GLU A 574 5.15 -26.82 -26.60
N LYS A 575 3.83 -26.83 -26.51
CA LYS A 575 2.99 -28.01 -26.69
C LYS A 575 1.93 -27.68 -27.72
N THR A 576 1.79 -28.59 -28.68
CA THR A 576 0.75 -28.52 -29.70
C THR A 576 -0.18 -29.71 -29.50
N ASP A 577 -1.36 -29.50 -28.92
CA ASP A 577 -2.34 -30.60 -28.77
C ASP A 577 -3.17 -30.80 -30.05
N VAL A 578 -3.70 -29.74 -30.67
CA VAL A 578 -4.70 -29.85 -31.75
C VAL A 578 -4.58 -28.73 -32.80
N LYS A 579 -4.07 -29.03 -34.01
CA LYS A 579 -4.36 -28.17 -35.17
C LYS A 579 -5.76 -28.52 -35.69
N CYS A 580 -6.64 -27.54 -35.89
CA CYS A 580 -7.93 -27.79 -36.53
C CYS A 580 -7.67 -28.13 -38.00
N THR A 581 -7.67 -29.42 -38.32
CA THR A 581 -7.41 -29.94 -39.67
C THR A 581 -8.69 -30.23 -40.44
N GLY A 582 -9.86 -30.18 -39.79
CA GLY A 582 -11.17 -30.42 -40.40
C GLY A 582 -11.64 -29.27 -41.28
N GLU A 583 -12.18 -29.58 -42.46
CA GLU A 583 -12.95 -28.60 -43.24
C GLU A 583 -14.12 -28.09 -42.38
N LYS A 584 -14.35 -26.77 -42.39
CA LYS A 584 -15.42 -26.12 -41.62
C LYS A 584 -15.26 -26.24 -40.09
N GLN A 585 -14.03 -26.45 -39.60
CA GLN A 585 -13.70 -26.25 -38.20
C GLN A 585 -13.10 -24.86 -37.95
N GLU A 586 -13.39 -24.28 -36.79
CA GLU A 586 -12.72 -23.12 -36.25
C GLU A 586 -12.38 -23.32 -34.77
N CYS A 587 -11.38 -22.59 -34.30
CA CYS A 587 -10.94 -22.68 -32.92
C CYS A 587 -11.82 -21.82 -32.02
N ARG A 588 -12.53 -22.43 -31.07
CA ARG A 588 -13.37 -21.73 -30.06
C ARG A 588 -13.05 -22.22 -28.65
N ILE A 589 -13.46 -21.47 -27.63
CA ILE A 589 -13.29 -21.86 -26.22
C ILE A 589 -14.46 -22.77 -25.80
N GLU A 590 -14.15 -23.96 -25.27
CA GLU A 590 -15.13 -24.88 -24.68
C GLU A 590 -14.57 -25.51 -23.39
N GLY A 591 -15.25 -25.28 -22.26
CA GLY A 591 -14.81 -25.75 -20.94
C GLY A 591 -13.52 -25.07 -20.46
N GLY A 592 -13.26 -23.86 -20.94
CA GLY A 592 -12.08 -23.07 -20.54
C GLY A 592 -10.80 -23.32 -21.34
N THR A 593 -10.84 -24.24 -22.30
CA THR A 593 -9.72 -24.54 -23.21
C THR A 593 -10.14 -24.32 -24.66
N ARG A 594 -9.18 -23.96 -25.51
CA ARG A 594 -9.40 -23.80 -26.95
C ARG A 594 -9.54 -25.18 -27.60
N LYS A 595 -10.68 -25.44 -28.24
CA LYS A 595 -10.97 -26.68 -28.96
C LYS A 595 -11.42 -26.39 -30.40
N CYS A 596 -11.15 -27.33 -31.29
CA CYS A 596 -11.64 -27.27 -32.66
C CYS A 596 -13.12 -27.63 -32.67
N MET A 597 -13.95 -26.68 -33.09
CA MET A 597 -15.39 -26.82 -33.17
C MET A 597 -15.87 -26.53 -34.59
N CYS A 598 -17.02 -27.07 -34.98
CA CYS A 598 -17.60 -26.77 -36.27
C CYS A 598 -18.07 -25.31 -36.35
N VAL A 599 -17.85 -24.68 -37.51
CA VAL A 599 -18.39 -23.36 -37.82
C VAL A 599 -19.92 -23.38 -37.78
N GLU A 600 -20.54 -22.23 -37.56
CA GLU A 600 -22.00 -22.12 -37.47
C GLU A 600 -22.70 -22.73 -38.71
N GLY A 601 -23.77 -23.50 -38.48
CA GLY A 601 -24.47 -24.28 -39.52
C GLY A 601 -23.93 -25.70 -39.74
N PHE A 602 -22.87 -26.10 -39.02
CA PHE A 602 -22.31 -27.44 -39.10
C PHE A 602 -22.23 -28.09 -37.69
N GLU A 603 -22.49 -29.39 -37.61
CA GLU A 603 -22.34 -30.21 -36.41
C GLU A 603 -21.17 -31.19 -36.58
N GLN A 604 -20.59 -31.62 -35.45
CA GLN A 604 -19.48 -32.55 -35.46
C GLN A 604 -19.98 -33.95 -35.83
N ASP A 605 -19.32 -34.60 -36.79
CA ASP A 605 -19.65 -35.96 -37.20
C ASP A 605 -19.48 -36.92 -36.00
N ILE A 606 -20.50 -37.73 -35.75
CA ILE A 606 -20.55 -38.63 -34.59
C ILE A 606 -19.47 -39.72 -34.70
N ASP A 607 -19.10 -40.11 -35.92
CA ASP A 607 -18.14 -41.17 -36.19
C ASP A 607 -16.72 -40.61 -36.46
N ASP A 608 -16.58 -39.31 -36.73
CA ASP A 608 -15.29 -38.66 -37.01
C ASP A 608 -15.24 -37.22 -36.45
N SER A 609 -14.63 -37.05 -35.28
CA SER A 609 -14.48 -35.74 -34.63
C SER A 609 -13.67 -34.71 -35.43
N SER A 610 -13.03 -35.10 -36.53
CA SER A 610 -12.34 -34.17 -37.44
C SER A 610 -13.24 -33.62 -38.56
N LYS A 611 -14.49 -34.09 -38.68
CA LYS A 611 -15.43 -33.65 -39.72
C LYS A 611 -16.60 -32.86 -39.16
N CYS A 612 -17.03 -31.89 -39.97
CA CYS A 612 -18.18 -31.05 -39.73
C CYS A 612 -19.20 -31.27 -40.83
N ILE A 613 -20.38 -31.76 -40.46
CA ILE A 613 -21.49 -32.08 -41.34
C ILE A 613 -22.55 -30.98 -41.25
N GLY A 614 -23.05 -30.55 -42.41
CA GLY A 614 -24.06 -29.49 -42.47
C GLY A 614 -25.34 -29.91 -41.75
N THR A 615 -25.88 -29.01 -40.93
CA THR A 615 -27.20 -29.17 -40.34
C THR A 615 -28.24 -28.87 -41.42
N PHE A 616 -29.11 -29.85 -41.72
CA PHE A 616 -30.18 -29.72 -42.72
C PHE A 616 -31.38 -28.93 -42.19
#